data_AF-A0AAU2T812-F1
#
_entry.id   AF-A0AAU2T812-F1
#
_cell.length_a   1.000
_cell.length_b   1.000
_cell.length_c   1.000
_cell.angle_alpha   90.00
_cell.angle_beta   90.00
_cell.angle_gamma   90.00
#
_symmetry.space_group_name_H-M   'P 1'
#
loop_
_entity.id
_entity.type
_entity.pdbx_description
1 polymer ?
#
loop_
_entity_poly.entity_id
_entity_poly.type
_entity_poly.pdbx_seq_one_letter_code
_entity_poly.pdbx_strand_id
1 'polypeptide(L)'
;MSAPLANQLEHQLGLASDLEARHLDVERVAGIAVVAAAHSGGYASIGHLLGLLAALPAPTEAGERFWSDLWRSSGTAYLLPANIKAEVVQALTGEGTALARQILSAVDEMTPPQRVAAGEVIGRALVESDHLPDLKTQVIGELWLRDLELTAWRVLHADRRSDDSAGRKAFLEAWTSV
;
A
#
# COMPACT_ATOMS: atom_id res chain seq x y z
N MET A 1 17.46 14.41 9.57
CA MET A 1 17.81 13.19 8.82
C MET A 1 18.20 12.09 9.80
N SER A 2 17.69 10.88 9.57
CA SER A 2 17.60 9.79 10.54
C SER A 2 18.94 9.06 10.74
N ALA A 3 19.71 9.47 11.77
CA ALA A 3 20.91 8.76 12.24
C ALA A 3 20.78 7.21 12.33
N PRO A 4 19.63 6.62 12.73
CA PRO A 4 19.51 5.16 12.75
C PRO A 4 19.55 4.50 11.36
N LEU A 5 19.07 5.17 10.31
CA LEU A 5 19.07 4.60 8.95
C LEU A 5 20.49 4.58 8.34
N ALA A 6 21.28 5.62 8.63
CA ALA A 6 22.66 5.72 8.16
C ALA A 6 23.55 4.58 8.71
N ASN A 7 23.47 4.30 10.01
CA ASN A 7 24.22 3.21 10.64
C ASN A 7 23.82 1.82 10.10
N GLN A 8 22.54 1.66 9.72
CA GLN A 8 22.02 0.39 9.22
C GLN A 8 22.46 0.14 7.76
N LEU A 9 22.49 1.19 6.94
CA LEU A 9 23.02 1.15 5.57
C LEU A 9 24.54 0.87 5.56
N GLU A 10 25.30 1.45 6.48
CA GLU A 10 26.74 1.20 6.62
C GLU A 10 27.03 -0.26 6.95
N HIS A 11 26.25 -0.86 7.86
CA HIS A 11 26.47 -2.23 8.29
C HIS A 11 26.03 -3.28 7.25
N GLN A 12 24.94 -3.04 6.51
CA GLN A 12 24.39 -4.02 5.55
C GLN A 12 24.95 -3.91 4.14
N LEU A 13 25.33 -2.69 3.72
CA LEU A 13 25.78 -2.44 2.34
C LEU A 13 27.26 -2.01 2.27
N GLY A 14 27.95 -1.89 3.41
CA GLY A 14 29.37 -1.52 3.47
C GLY A 14 29.64 -0.08 3.00
N LEU A 15 28.63 0.79 3.09
CA LEU A 15 28.70 2.16 2.59
C LEU A 15 29.08 3.09 3.73
N ALA A 16 30.31 3.57 3.72
CA ALA A 16 30.76 4.62 4.63
C ALA A 16 29.88 5.87 4.46
N SER A 17 29.56 6.53 5.57
CA SER A 17 28.63 7.68 5.62
C SER A 17 29.10 8.92 4.84
N ASP A 18 30.32 8.91 4.31
CA ASP A 18 30.99 9.97 3.54
C ASP A 18 31.15 9.65 2.03
N LEU A 19 30.50 8.61 1.51
CA LEU A 19 30.64 8.20 0.12
C LEU A 19 30.07 9.25 -0.86
N GLU A 20 30.93 9.88 -1.67
CA GLU A 20 30.49 10.82 -2.71
C GLU A 20 29.62 10.12 -3.77
N ALA A 21 28.50 10.74 -4.15
CA ALA A 21 27.50 10.21 -5.08
C ALA A 21 28.06 9.73 -6.45
N ARG A 22 29.25 10.19 -6.85
CA ARG A 22 29.96 9.77 -8.06
C ARG A 22 30.48 8.31 -8.03
N HIS A 23 30.51 7.67 -6.86
CA HIS A 23 30.99 6.30 -6.67
C HIS A 23 29.88 5.27 -6.44
N LEU A 24 28.60 5.69 -6.51
CA LEU A 24 27.44 4.81 -6.40
C LEU A 24 26.96 4.45 -7.81
N ASP A 25 27.11 3.18 -8.19
CA ASP A 25 26.46 2.66 -9.38
C ASP A 25 24.93 2.58 -9.19
N VAL A 26 24.18 2.53 -10.30
CA VAL A 26 22.70 2.53 -10.30
C VAL A 26 22.13 1.36 -9.50
N GLU A 27 22.82 0.22 -9.49
CA GLU A 27 22.41 -0.98 -8.78
C GLU A 27 22.51 -0.79 -7.26
N ARG A 28 23.57 -0.16 -6.76
CA ARG A 28 23.72 0.22 -5.34
C ARG A 28 22.72 1.29 -4.93
N VAL A 29 22.46 2.28 -5.77
CA VAL A 29 21.42 3.29 -5.50
C VAL A 29 20.05 2.63 -5.38
N ALA A 30 19.73 1.70 -6.27
CA ALA A 30 18.50 0.92 -6.19
C ALA A 30 18.46 0.06 -4.92
N GLY A 31 19.56 -0.61 -4.55
CA GLY A 31 19.67 -1.38 -3.31
C GLY A 31 19.43 -0.55 -2.06
N ILE A 32 20.05 0.64 -1.97
CA ILE A 32 19.84 1.58 -0.86
C ILE A 32 18.39 2.06 -0.82
N ALA A 33 17.81 2.41 -1.97
CA ALA A 33 16.42 2.86 -2.07
C ALA A 33 15.44 1.77 -1.63
N VAL A 34 15.68 0.51 -2.00
CA VAL A 34 14.88 -0.64 -1.57
C VAL A 34 14.96 -0.84 -0.05
N VAL A 35 16.15 -0.77 0.55
CA VAL A 35 16.33 -0.90 2.01
C VAL A 35 15.67 0.29 2.74
N ALA A 36 15.87 1.52 2.27
CA ALA A 36 15.24 2.70 2.83
C ALA A 36 13.71 2.67 2.71
N ALA A 37 13.18 2.18 1.59
CA ALA A 37 11.75 1.99 1.37
C ALA A 37 11.18 0.90 2.27
N ALA A 38 11.88 -0.22 2.47
CA ALA A 38 11.48 -1.28 3.39
C ALA A 38 11.43 -0.79 4.85
N HIS A 39 12.29 0.16 5.22
CA HIS A 39 12.27 0.82 6.53
C HIS A 39 11.30 2.00 6.61
N SER A 40 10.81 2.53 5.49
CA SER A 40 9.79 3.56 5.45
C SER A 40 8.40 2.93 5.42
N GLY A 41 7.73 2.91 6.57
CA GLY A 41 6.37 2.37 6.69
C GLY A 41 5.37 2.96 5.68
N GLY A 42 5.58 4.20 5.20
CA GLY A 42 4.80 4.79 4.12
C GLY A 42 5.03 4.11 2.78
N TYR A 43 6.28 4.03 2.32
CA TYR A 43 6.63 3.36 1.06
C TYR A 43 6.25 1.88 1.05
N ALA A 44 6.51 1.17 2.15
CA ALA A 44 6.08 -0.23 2.29
C ALA A 44 4.54 -0.37 2.17
N SER A 45 3.78 0.56 2.75
CA SER A 45 2.31 0.55 2.63
C SER A 45 1.84 0.87 1.21
N ILE A 46 2.51 1.79 0.50
CA ILE A 46 2.21 2.09 -0.91
C ILE A 46 2.47 0.87 -1.79
N GLY A 47 3.62 0.19 -1.60
CA GLY A 47 3.95 -1.03 -2.31
C GLY A 47 2.93 -2.14 -2.05
N HIS A 48 2.49 -2.32 -0.80
CA HIS A 48 1.46 -3.30 -0.47
C HIS A 48 0.10 -2.96 -1.10
N LEU A 49 -0.29 -1.69 -1.11
CA LEU A 49 -1.51 -1.21 -1.76
C LEU A 49 -1.52 -1.54 -3.26
N LEU A 50 -0.39 -1.31 -3.93
CA LEU A 50 -0.20 -1.68 -5.34
C LEU A 50 -0.22 -3.20 -5.54
N GLY A 51 0.39 -3.97 -4.63
CA GLY A 51 0.36 -5.43 -4.64
C GLY A 51 -1.06 -5.99 -4.54
N LEU A 52 -1.89 -5.43 -3.67
CA LEU A 52 -3.30 -5.82 -3.55
C LEU A 52 -4.07 -5.57 -4.86
N LEU A 53 -3.88 -4.40 -5.49
CA LEU A 53 -4.51 -4.08 -6.77
C LEU A 53 -4.00 -4.97 -7.90
N ALA A 54 -2.70 -5.29 -7.91
CA ALA A 54 -2.09 -6.15 -8.91
C ALA A 54 -2.55 -7.62 -8.81
N ALA A 55 -3.08 -8.04 -7.66
CA ALA A 55 -3.69 -9.36 -7.49
C ALA A 55 -5.07 -9.48 -8.16
N LEU A 56 -5.69 -8.37 -8.55
CA LEU A 56 -6.95 -8.37 -9.28
C LEU A 56 -6.73 -8.59 -10.78
N PRO A 57 -7.76 -9.06 -11.52
CA PRO A 57 -7.69 -9.19 -12.97
C PRO A 57 -7.24 -7.89 -13.64
N ALA A 58 -6.22 -7.99 -14.51
CA ALA A 58 -5.68 -6.84 -15.21
C ALA A 58 -6.78 -6.11 -16.02
N PRO A 59 -6.75 -4.76 -16.11
CA PRO A 59 -7.75 -3.96 -16.81
C PRO A 59 -7.57 -4.05 -18.34
N THR A 60 -7.74 -5.24 -18.87
CA THR A 60 -7.71 -5.63 -20.29
C THR A 60 -9.09 -6.14 -20.69
N GLU A 61 -9.31 -6.46 -21.96
CA GLU A 61 -10.58 -7.06 -22.42
C GLU A 61 -10.96 -8.31 -21.61
N ALA A 62 -9.98 -9.14 -21.23
CA ALA A 62 -10.23 -10.34 -20.42
C ALA A 62 -10.72 -10.01 -18.99
N GLY A 63 -10.30 -8.87 -18.42
CA GLY A 63 -10.67 -8.43 -17.08
C GLY A 63 -11.88 -7.49 -17.02
N GLU A 64 -12.40 -7.03 -18.17
CA GLU A 64 -13.46 -6.02 -18.24
C GLU A 64 -14.72 -6.45 -17.46
N ARG A 65 -15.06 -7.74 -17.54
CA ARG A 65 -16.20 -8.31 -16.81
C ARG A 65 -16.03 -8.18 -15.30
N PHE A 66 -14.84 -8.48 -14.78
CA PHE A 66 -14.55 -8.35 -13.36
C PHE A 66 -14.76 -6.90 -12.88
N TRP A 67 -14.19 -5.92 -13.59
CA TRP A 67 -14.31 -4.51 -13.20
C TRP A 67 -15.75 -3.99 -13.30
N SER A 68 -16.50 -4.45 -14.31
CA SER A 68 -17.92 -4.12 -14.46
C SER A 68 -18.76 -4.70 -13.33
N ASP A 69 -18.53 -5.96 -12.96
CA ASP A 69 -19.25 -6.62 -11.88
C ASP A 69 -18.88 -6.01 -10.52
N LEU A 70 -17.60 -5.68 -10.30
CA LEU A 70 -17.14 -5.01 -9.10
C LEU A 70 -17.80 -3.64 -8.93
N TRP A 71 -17.88 -2.84 -10.00
CA TRP A 71 -18.58 -1.55 -9.96
C TRP A 71 -20.06 -1.70 -9.60
N ARG A 72 -20.78 -2.62 -10.25
CA ARG A 72 -22.20 -2.88 -9.96
C ARG A 72 -22.43 -3.36 -8.53
N SER A 73 -21.57 -4.26 -8.03
CA SER A 73 -21.69 -4.83 -6.69
C SER A 73 -21.29 -3.85 -5.59
N SER A 74 -20.23 -3.07 -5.80
CA SER A 74 -19.77 -2.07 -4.82
C SER A 74 -20.61 -0.79 -4.84
N GLY A 75 -21.24 -0.47 -5.97
CA GLY A 75 -21.99 0.78 -6.14
C GLY A 75 -21.12 2.02 -6.29
N THR A 76 -19.80 1.88 -6.33
CA THR A 76 -18.86 3.01 -6.46
C THR A 76 -18.01 2.88 -7.73
N ALA A 77 -17.88 4.00 -8.44
CA ALA A 77 -17.05 4.07 -9.64
C ALA A 77 -15.57 4.32 -9.32
N TYR A 78 -15.20 4.63 -8.07
CA TYR A 78 -13.83 5.00 -7.71
C TYR A 78 -12.78 3.91 -8.00
N LEU A 79 -13.18 2.64 -7.92
CA LEU A 79 -12.29 1.50 -8.20
C LEU A 79 -12.22 1.13 -9.69
N LEU A 80 -13.01 1.76 -10.56
CA LEU A 80 -12.93 1.48 -11.99
C LEU A 80 -11.55 1.87 -12.52
N PRO A 81 -10.94 1.05 -13.42
CA PRO A 81 -9.61 1.33 -13.96
C PRO A 81 -9.50 2.73 -14.58
N ALA A 82 -10.53 3.20 -15.27
CA ALA A 82 -10.55 4.53 -15.87
C ALA A 82 -10.45 5.67 -14.83
N ASN A 83 -10.93 5.44 -13.61
CA ASN A 83 -11.02 6.45 -12.56
C ASN A 83 -9.84 6.40 -11.58
N ILE A 84 -9.18 5.24 -11.42
CA ILE A 84 -8.07 5.05 -10.46
C ILE A 84 -6.68 5.04 -11.12
N LYS A 85 -6.62 5.02 -12.46
CA LYS A 85 -5.36 4.85 -13.20
C LYS A 85 -4.33 5.94 -12.89
N ALA A 86 -4.75 7.21 -12.78
CA ALA A 86 -3.83 8.31 -12.55
C ALA A 86 -3.14 8.17 -11.18
N GLU A 87 -3.92 7.81 -10.17
CA GLU A 87 -3.50 7.61 -8.79
C GLU A 87 -2.60 6.38 -8.67
N VAL A 88 -2.90 5.29 -9.39
CA VAL A 88 -2.03 4.11 -9.48
C VAL A 88 -0.68 4.46 -10.10
N VAL A 89 -0.66 5.26 -11.17
CA VAL A 89 0.59 5.68 -11.82
C VAL A 89 1.44 6.56 -10.89
N GLN A 90 0.83 7.46 -10.13
CA GLN A 90 1.54 8.26 -9.11
C GLN A 90 2.07 7.39 -7.96
N ALA A 91 1.29 6.41 -7.51
CA ALA A 91 1.73 5.48 -6.47
C ALA A 91 2.95 4.66 -6.90
N LEU A 92 3.06 4.29 -8.19
CA LEU A 92 4.24 3.60 -8.74
C LEU A 92 5.52 4.43 -8.63
N THR A 93 5.42 5.76 -8.55
CA THR A 93 6.57 6.66 -8.33
C THR A 93 6.78 7.02 -6.86
N GLY A 94 6.04 6.40 -5.93
CA GLY A 94 6.13 6.65 -4.49
C GLY A 94 5.13 7.66 -3.94
N GLU A 95 4.28 8.26 -4.78
CA GLU A 95 3.24 9.20 -4.37
C GLU A 95 1.88 8.50 -4.21
N GLY A 96 1.73 7.74 -3.13
CA GLY A 96 0.53 6.92 -2.91
C GLY A 96 -0.64 7.60 -2.20
N THR A 97 -0.49 8.85 -1.77
CA THR A 97 -1.49 9.53 -0.95
C THR A 97 -2.82 9.75 -1.69
N ALA A 98 -2.78 10.09 -2.98
CA ALA A 98 -3.99 10.25 -3.79
C ALA A 98 -4.74 8.92 -3.94
N LEU A 99 -4.01 7.83 -4.26
CA LEU A 99 -4.55 6.48 -4.36
C LEU A 99 -5.20 6.03 -3.05
N ALA A 100 -4.53 6.27 -1.92
CA ALA A 100 -5.04 5.92 -0.61
C ALA A 100 -6.33 6.69 -0.27
N ARG A 101 -6.42 7.99 -0.58
CA ARG A 101 -7.67 8.75 -0.40
C ARG A 101 -8.80 8.18 -1.26
N GLN A 102 -8.54 7.90 -2.53
CA GLN A 102 -9.55 7.36 -3.43
C GLN A 102 -10.07 6.00 -2.99
N ILE A 103 -9.20 5.13 -2.49
CA ILE A 103 -9.59 3.83 -1.94
C ILE A 103 -10.48 4.00 -0.71
N LEU A 104 -10.12 4.89 0.23
CA LEU A 104 -10.96 5.14 1.40
C LEU A 104 -12.31 5.74 1.01
N SER A 105 -12.36 6.64 0.02
CA SER A 105 -13.62 7.17 -0.52
C SER A 105 -14.48 6.07 -1.17
N ALA A 106 -13.88 5.14 -1.91
CA ALA A 106 -14.58 3.99 -2.45
C ALA A 106 -15.22 3.15 -1.34
N VAL A 107 -14.46 2.86 -0.29
CA VAL A 107 -14.88 2.03 0.83
C VAL A 107 -15.95 2.71 1.69
N ASP A 108 -15.89 4.03 1.84
CA ASP A 108 -16.87 4.88 2.53
C ASP A 108 -18.22 4.95 1.79
N GLU A 109 -18.21 4.98 0.45
CA GLU A 109 -19.44 4.97 -0.36
C GLU A 109 -20.18 3.61 -0.33
N MET A 110 -19.49 2.52 -0.02
CA MET A 110 -20.11 1.19 0.01
C MET A 110 -21.01 1.04 1.24
N THR A 111 -22.29 0.75 1.01
CA THR A 111 -23.18 0.25 2.07
C THR A 111 -22.72 -1.13 2.55
N PRO A 112 -23.11 -1.58 3.76
CA PRO A 112 -22.73 -2.91 4.23
C PRO A 112 -23.09 -4.07 3.27
N PRO A 113 -24.28 -4.11 2.64
CA PRO A 113 -24.60 -5.12 1.64
C PRO A 113 -23.71 -5.04 0.38
N GLN A 114 -23.40 -3.83 -0.08
CA GLN A 114 -22.51 -3.63 -1.24
C GLN A 114 -21.08 -4.05 -0.92
N ARG A 115 -20.60 -3.82 0.31
CA ARG A 115 -19.29 -4.28 0.76
C ARG A 115 -19.19 -5.81 0.74
N VAL A 116 -20.25 -6.51 1.16
CA VAL A 116 -20.33 -7.98 1.05
C VAL A 116 -20.33 -8.42 -0.41
N ALA A 117 -21.17 -7.82 -1.26
CA ALA A 117 -21.28 -8.18 -2.67
C ALA A 117 -19.97 -7.92 -3.44
N ALA A 118 -19.29 -6.80 -3.17
CA ALA A 118 -17.98 -6.48 -3.72
C ALA A 118 -16.94 -7.51 -3.28
N GLY A 119 -16.96 -7.89 -2.00
CA GLY A 119 -16.12 -8.96 -1.45
C GLY A 119 -16.32 -10.28 -2.20
N GLU A 120 -17.55 -10.67 -2.52
CA GLU A 120 -17.78 -11.90 -3.29
C GLU A 120 -17.18 -11.84 -4.70
N VAL A 121 -17.28 -10.70 -5.40
CA VAL A 121 -16.67 -10.53 -6.73
C VAL A 121 -15.15 -10.64 -6.64
N ILE A 122 -14.53 -9.94 -5.69
CA ILE A 122 -13.08 -9.97 -5.45
C ILE A 122 -12.62 -11.38 -5.09
N GLY A 123 -13.32 -12.01 -4.16
CA GLY A 123 -12.98 -13.34 -3.70
C GLY A 123 -13.03 -14.39 -4.81
N ARG A 124 -13.95 -14.28 -5.78
CA ARG A 124 -14.01 -15.21 -6.92
C ARG A 124 -12.77 -15.08 -7.78
N ALA A 125 -12.41 -13.84 -8.13
CA ALA A 125 -11.23 -13.55 -8.92
C ALA A 125 -9.93 -14.02 -8.22
N LEU A 126 -9.84 -13.86 -6.91
CA LEU A 126 -8.66 -14.30 -6.15
C LEU A 126 -8.56 -15.82 -6.02
N VAL A 127 -9.68 -16.54 -5.86
CA VAL A 127 -9.69 -18.02 -5.84
C VAL A 127 -9.31 -18.59 -7.21
N GLU A 128 -9.85 -18.02 -8.30
CA GLU A 128 -9.52 -18.44 -9.68
C GLU A 128 -8.04 -18.22 -10.03
N SER A 129 -7.34 -17.38 -9.26
CA SER A 129 -5.92 -17.10 -9.46
C SER A 129 -4.95 -18.05 -8.75
N ASP A 130 -5.41 -19.08 -8.01
CA ASP A 130 -4.60 -20.11 -7.31
C ASP A 130 -3.74 -19.63 -6.10
N HIS A 131 -3.96 -18.41 -5.58
CA HIS A 131 -3.04 -17.80 -4.60
C HIS A 131 -3.43 -17.93 -3.12
N LEU A 132 -4.50 -18.66 -2.75
CA LEU A 132 -5.08 -18.54 -1.41
C LEU A 132 -5.53 -19.86 -0.77
N PRO A 133 -5.55 -19.92 0.58
CA PRO A 133 -6.01 -21.09 1.33
C PRO A 133 -7.48 -21.43 1.03
N ASP A 134 -7.88 -22.66 1.39
CA ASP A 134 -9.19 -23.29 1.16
C ASP A 134 -10.31 -22.63 2.00
N LEU A 135 -10.48 -21.32 1.83
CA LEU A 135 -11.45 -20.46 2.48
C LEU A 135 -12.60 -20.17 1.52
N LYS A 136 -13.78 -19.86 2.08
CA LYS A 136 -14.90 -19.37 1.26
C LYS A 136 -14.49 -18.10 0.54
N THR A 137 -14.82 -18.02 -0.74
CA THR A 137 -14.70 -16.83 -1.60
C THR A 137 -15.10 -15.53 -0.89
N GLN A 138 -16.26 -15.52 -0.22
CA GLN A 138 -16.75 -14.37 0.53
C GLN A 138 -15.75 -13.89 1.60
N VAL A 139 -15.18 -14.83 2.37
CA VAL A 139 -14.21 -14.53 3.43
C VAL A 139 -12.92 -13.96 2.85
N ILE A 140 -12.44 -14.55 1.75
CA ILE A 140 -11.24 -14.07 1.04
C ILE A 140 -11.42 -12.61 0.61
N GLY A 141 -12.52 -12.28 -0.05
CA GLY A 141 -12.74 -10.93 -0.54
C GLY A 141 -13.01 -9.91 0.58
N GLU A 142 -13.66 -10.32 1.67
CA GLU A 142 -13.83 -9.46 2.86
C GLU A 142 -12.47 -9.14 3.50
N LEU A 143 -11.60 -10.14 3.65
CA LEU A 143 -10.24 -9.94 4.15
C LEU A 143 -9.42 -9.04 3.23
N TRP A 144 -9.52 -9.23 1.92
CA TRP A 144 -8.85 -8.38 0.95
C TRP A 144 -9.32 -6.92 1.03
N LEU A 145 -10.64 -6.68 1.10
CA LEU A 145 -11.20 -5.32 1.23
C LEU A 145 -10.74 -4.65 2.53
N ARG A 146 -10.70 -5.41 3.63
CA ARG A 146 -10.25 -4.90 4.92
C ARG A 146 -8.75 -4.58 4.93
N ASP A 147 -7.94 -5.40 4.28
CA ASP A 147 -6.50 -5.15 4.15
C ASP A 147 -6.23 -3.95 3.23
N LEU A 148 -7.01 -3.80 2.16
CA LEU A 148 -6.98 -2.64 1.28
C LEU A 148 -7.30 -1.34 2.05
N GLU A 149 -8.41 -1.32 2.80
CA GLU A 149 -8.84 -0.18 3.62
C GLU A 149 -7.78 0.17 4.67
N LEU A 150 -7.30 -0.82 5.42
CA LEU A 150 -6.29 -0.61 6.46
C LEU A 150 -4.97 -0.11 5.88
N THR A 151 -4.57 -0.62 4.72
CA THR A 151 -3.33 -0.22 4.06
C THR A 151 -3.42 1.18 3.50
N ALA A 152 -4.55 1.56 2.88
CA ALA A 152 -4.81 2.94 2.48
C ALA A 152 -4.73 3.88 3.69
N TRP A 153 -5.30 3.50 4.84
CA TRP A 153 -5.16 4.28 6.05
C TRP A 153 -3.70 4.42 6.52
N ARG A 154 -2.91 3.33 6.47
CA ARG A 154 -1.47 3.37 6.81
C ARG A 154 -0.68 4.32 5.92
N VAL A 155 -0.98 4.38 4.61
CA VAL A 155 -0.36 5.34 3.68
C VAL A 155 -0.64 6.77 4.14
N LEU A 156 -1.91 7.12 4.39
CA LEU A 156 -2.27 8.47 4.84
C LEU A 156 -1.69 8.81 6.22
N HIS A 157 -1.63 7.84 7.12
CA HIS A 157 -1.07 8.04 8.44
C HIS A 157 0.46 8.21 8.39
N ALA A 158 1.14 7.53 7.47
CA ALA A 158 2.59 7.69 7.27
C ALA A 158 2.93 9.06 6.66
N ASP A 159 2.14 9.55 5.71
CA ASP A 159 2.23 10.91 5.14
C ASP A 159 2.05 12.00 6.23
N ARG A 160 1.18 11.72 7.20
CA ARG A 160 0.90 12.61 8.35
C ARG A 160 1.84 12.47 9.53
N ARG A 161 2.84 11.56 9.51
CA ARG A 161 3.84 11.53 10.58
C ARG A 161 4.61 12.84 10.53
N SER A 162 4.15 13.80 11.31
CA SER A 162 4.91 14.99 11.64
C SER A 162 6.25 14.53 12.23
N ASP A 163 7.30 15.25 11.87
CA ASP A 163 8.58 15.25 12.59
C ASP A 163 8.39 15.86 14.00
N ASP A 164 7.39 15.40 14.76
CA ASP A 164 7.18 15.78 16.15
C ASP A 164 8.18 15.05 17.04
N SER A 165 9.43 15.50 16.97
CA SER A 165 10.50 14.99 17.81
C SER A 165 10.22 15.23 19.29
N ALA A 166 9.47 16.28 19.63
CA ALA A 166 9.11 16.63 21.00
C ALA A 166 8.13 15.61 21.58
N GLY A 167 7.05 15.29 20.86
CA GLY A 167 6.11 14.23 21.24
C GLY A 167 6.77 12.86 21.34
N ARG A 168 7.70 12.52 20.43
CA ARG A 168 8.45 11.26 20.50
C ARG A 168 9.36 11.19 21.73
N LYS A 169 10.03 12.30 22.08
CA LYS A 169 10.87 12.38 23.28
C LYS A 169 10.02 12.26 24.55
N ALA A 170 8.90 12.98 24.65
CA ALA A 170 7.99 12.92 25.78
C ALA A 170 7.40 11.50 25.98
N PHE A 171 7.06 10.81 24.89
CA PHE A 171 6.61 9.42 24.94
C PHE A 171 7.70 8.49 25.50
N LEU A 172 8.94 8.59 25.03
CA LEU A 172 10.05 7.78 25.53
C LEU A 172 10.35 8.06 27.00
N GLU A 173 10.36 9.33 27.41
CA GLU A 173 10.57 9.72 28.80
C GLU A 173 9.49 9.13 29.71
N ALA A 174 8.22 9.20 29.33
CA ALA A 174 7.12 8.65 30.12
C ALA A 174 7.19 7.13 30.35
N TRP A 175 7.75 6.37 29.39
CA TRP A 175 7.87 4.91 29.49
C TRP A 175 9.20 4.43 30.09
N THR A 176 10.23 5.28 30.11
CA THR A 176 11.54 4.99 30.72
C THR A 176 11.65 5.50 32.16
N SER A 177 10.71 6.33 32.61
CA SER A 177 10.64 6.83 33.99
C SER A 177 9.88 5.92 34.95
N VAL A 178 9.52 4.69 34.53
CA VAL A 178 8.81 3.67 35.34
C VAL A 178 9.79 2.63 35.85
#